data_AF-A0A1Y4HZS2-F1
#
_entry.id   AF-A0A1Y4HZS2-F1
#
_cell.length_a   1.000
_cell.length_b   1.000
_cell.length_c   1.000
_cell.angle_alpha   90.00
_cell.angle_beta   90.00
_cell.angle_gamma   90.00
#
_symmetry.space_group_name_H-M   'P 1'
#
loop_
_entity.id
_entity.type
_entity.pdbx_description
1 polymer ?
#
loop_
_entity_poly.entity_id
_entity_poly.type
_entity_poly.pdbx_seq_one_letter_code
_entity_poly.pdbx_strand_id
1 'polypeptide(L)'
;MMQVYDGIPSSRVKDLVDLVISKLTDTVDADALLKKIGREVTLRHMERINAIRVPSDWKTTKAASYKKEAQGAQIPTELADVTESETAVASWLNPVLHGELAGMQWNPHSQCWANAKRSKETASN
;
A
#
# COMPACT_ATOMS: atom_id res chain seq x y z
N MET A 1 18.31 15.28 -1.44
CA MET A 1 19.15 15.23 -2.65
C MET A 1 18.63 14.11 -3.54
N MET A 2 18.20 14.39 -4.77
CA MET A 2 17.70 13.37 -5.71
C MET A 2 18.88 12.47 -6.15
N GLN A 3 18.79 11.17 -5.93
CA GLN A 3 19.62 10.21 -6.66
C GLN A 3 18.84 9.74 -7.89
N VAL A 4 19.32 10.15 -9.06
CA VAL A 4 18.99 9.58 -10.35
C VAL A 4 19.94 8.41 -10.54
N TYR A 5 19.43 7.20 -10.76
CA TYR A 5 20.23 6.06 -11.19
C TYR A 5 19.79 5.71 -12.62
N ASP A 6 20.73 5.77 -13.57
CA ASP A 6 20.57 5.36 -14.98
C ASP A 6 19.41 5.98 -15.79
N GLY A 7 19.00 7.22 -15.49
CA GLY A 7 17.90 7.86 -16.24
C GLY A 7 16.53 7.20 -16.01
N ILE A 8 16.43 6.30 -15.03
CA ILE A 8 15.18 5.67 -14.60
C ILE A 8 14.53 6.59 -13.54
N PRO A 9 13.28 7.04 -13.73
CA PRO A 9 12.62 7.87 -12.75
C PRO A 9 12.40 7.10 -11.43
N SER A 10 13.18 7.47 -10.41
CA SER A 10 12.99 7.26 -8.96
C SER A 10 12.31 5.95 -8.50
N SER A 11 13.09 5.05 -7.91
CA SER A 11 12.63 3.87 -7.13
C SER A 11 11.50 4.17 -6.14
N ARG A 12 11.44 5.38 -5.60
CA ARG A 12 10.37 5.77 -4.68
C ARG A 12 8.98 5.85 -5.31
N VAL A 13 8.84 6.30 -6.56
CA VAL A 13 7.51 6.36 -7.22
C VAL A 13 6.99 4.94 -7.47
N LYS A 14 7.91 4.04 -7.81
CA LYS A 14 7.63 2.60 -7.90
C LYS A 14 7.18 2.01 -6.57
N ASP A 15 7.65 2.49 -5.42
CA ASP A 15 7.16 1.98 -4.12
C ASP A 15 5.64 2.16 -3.97
N LEU A 16 5.03 3.24 -4.50
CA LEU A 16 3.56 3.39 -4.50
C LEU A 16 2.88 2.39 -5.45
N VAL A 17 3.46 2.15 -6.63
CA VAL A 17 2.99 1.11 -7.57
C VAL A 17 3.03 -0.26 -6.89
N ASP A 18 4.13 -0.60 -6.23
CA ASP A 18 4.30 -1.88 -5.53
C ASP A 18 3.31 -2.04 -4.38
N LEU A 19 3.00 -0.96 -3.63
CA LEU A 19 1.96 -0.98 -2.60
C LEU A 19 0.55 -1.16 -3.19
N VAL A 20 0.24 -0.55 -4.33
CA VAL A 20 -1.03 -0.76 -5.02
C VAL A 20 -1.14 -2.21 -5.49
N ILE A 21 -0.09 -2.78 -6.08
CA ILE A 21 -0.06 -4.21 -6.47
C ILE A 21 -0.32 -5.08 -5.24
N SER A 22 0.41 -4.86 -4.14
CA SER A 22 0.24 -5.63 -2.91
C SER A 22 -1.19 -5.55 -2.38
N LYS A 23 -1.83 -4.37 -2.42
CA LYS A 23 -3.25 -4.21 -2.09
C LYS A 23 -4.17 -5.04 -3.00
N LEU A 24 -3.85 -5.14 -4.28
CA LEU A 24 -4.66 -5.84 -5.28
C LEU A 24 -4.46 -7.36 -5.27
N THR A 25 -3.29 -7.85 -4.84
CA THR A 25 -2.91 -9.27 -5.02
C THR A 25 -2.68 -10.03 -3.73
N ASP A 26 -2.24 -9.35 -2.67
CA ASP A 26 -1.70 -10.04 -1.49
C ASP A 26 -2.75 -10.20 -0.41
N THR A 27 -2.72 -11.36 0.25
CA THR A 27 -3.44 -11.56 1.51
C THR A 27 -2.56 -11.08 2.66
N VAL A 28 -3.05 -10.15 3.47
CA VAL A 28 -2.24 -9.49 4.51
C VAL A 28 -2.91 -9.61 5.88
N ASP A 29 -2.18 -10.13 6.86
CA ASP A 29 -2.57 -10.11 8.27
C ASP A 29 -2.21 -8.76 8.90
N ALA A 30 -3.18 -8.08 9.51
CA ALA A 30 -3.01 -6.73 10.03
C ALA A 30 -2.02 -6.66 11.21
N ASP A 31 -2.08 -7.61 12.14
CA ASP A 31 -1.22 -7.64 13.33
C ASP A 31 0.25 -7.93 12.95
N ALA A 32 0.45 -8.88 12.04
CA ALA A 32 1.76 -9.21 11.51
C ALA A 32 2.36 -8.03 10.73
N LEU A 33 1.55 -7.33 9.93
CA LEU A 33 2.01 -6.15 9.19
C LEU A 33 2.38 -5.00 10.14
N LEU A 34 1.52 -4.65 11.10
CA LEU A 34 1.80 -3.61 12.09
C LEU A 34 3.09 -3.88 12.86
N LYS A 35 3.30 -5.13 13.31
CA LYS A 35 4.52 -5.55 14.00
C LYS A 35 5.77 -5.41 13.12
N LYS A 36 5.68 -5.80 11.84
CA LYS A 36 6.80 -5.68 10.89
C LYS A 36 7.13 -4.21 10.61
N ILE A 37 6.13 -3.36 10.39
CA ILE A 37 6.32 -1.92 10.21
C ILE A 37 7.00 -1.31 11.44
N GLY A 38 6.50 -1.61 12.65
CA GLY A 38 7.08 -1.12 13.89
C GLY A 38 8.55 -1.53 14.08
N ARG A 39 8.89 -2.78 13.70
CA ARG A 39 10.28 -3.25 13.69
C ARG A 39 11.15 -2.46 12.73
N GLU A 40 10.70 -2.26 11.49
CA GLU A 40 11.46 -1.51 10.49
C GLU A 40 11.66 -0.04 10.89
N VAL A 41 10.63 0.62 11.42
CA VAL A 41 10.71 1.98 11.95
C VAL A 41 11.77 2.08 13.05
N THR A 42 11.77 1.12 13.98
CA THR A 42 12.74 1.07 15.08
C THR A 42 14.17 0.85 14.56
N LEU A 43 14.36 -0.12 13.67
CA LEU A 43 15.68 -0.45 13.11
C LEU A 43 16.28 0.70 12.30
N ARG A 44 15.44 1.52 11.67
CA ARG A 44 15.87 2.67 10.86
C ARG A 44 15.92 3.97 11.64
N HIS A 45 15.68 3.95 12.95
CA HIS A 45 15.60 5.14 13.81
C HIS A 45 14.64 6.21 13.26
N MET A 46 13.52 5.76 12.71
CA MET A 46 12.48 6.64 12.16
C MET A 46 11.44 6.99 13.22
N GLU A 47 10.77 8.13 13.03
CA GLU A 47 9.57 8.44 13.77
C GLU A 47 8.41 7.51 13.40
N ARG A 48 7.43 7.41 14.30
CA ARG A 48 6.21 6.63 14.06
C ARG A 48 5.50 7.15 12.80
N ILE A 49 5.20 6.22 11.90
CA ILE A 49 4.39 6.50 10.71
C ILE A 49 2.93 6.50 11.13
N ASN A 50 2.27 7.67 11.05
CA ASN A 50 0.88 7.82 11.45
C ASN A 50 -0.09 7.89 10.27
N ALA A 51 0.41 8.12 9.05
CA ALA A 51 -0.39 8.13 7.84
C ALA A 51 0.47 7.87 6.62
N ILE A 52 -0.08 7.17 5.63
CA ILE A 52 0.49 7.08 4.29
C ILE A 52 0.20 8.37 3.55
N ARG A 53 1.27 9.03 3.09
CA ARG A 53 1.20 10.20 2.22
C ARG A 53 2.35 10.18 1.24
N VAL A 54 2.10 10.66 0.03
CA VAL A 54 3.16 10.87 -0.96
C VAL A 54 3.53 12.35 -1.05
N PRO A 55 4.79 12.67 -1.39
CA PRO A 55 5.21 14.04 -1.68
C PRO A 55 4.37 14.70 -2.80
N SER A 56 4.08 16.00 -2.66
CA SER A 56 3.24 16.73 -3.62
C SER A 56 3.86 16.84 -5.03
N ASP A 57 5.18 16.77 -5.14
CA ASP A 57 5.89 16.73 -6.42
C ASP A 57 5.55 15.47 -7.24
N TRP A 58 5.05 14.41 -6.60
CA TRP A 58 4.62 13.20 -7.31
C TRP A 58 3.33 13.41 -8.09
N LYS A 59 2.41 14.21 -7.54
CA LYS A 59 1.13 14.55 -8.18
C LYS A 59 1.29 15.57 -9.32
N THR A 60 2.47 16.15 -9.44
CA THR A 60 2.78 17.16 -10.45
C THR A 60 3.88 16.63 -11.37
N THR A 61 5.14 16.87 -11.00
CA THR A 61 6.31 16.58 -11.84
C THR A 61 6.56 15.10 -12.10
N LYS A 62 6.12 14.19 -11.23
CA LYS A 62 6.31 12.74 -11.41
C LYS A 62 5.04 11.97 -11.78
N ALA A 63 3.93 12.66 -12.03
CA ALA A 63 2.64 12.01 -12.32
C ALA A 63 2.73 11.16 -13.60
N ALA A 64 3.41 11.66 -14.64
CA ALA A 64 3.63 10.92 -15.87
C ALA A 64 4.51 9.68 -15.67
N SER A 65 5.54 9.77 -14.81
CA SER A 65 6.39 8.62 -14.47
C SER A 65 5.60 7.55 -13.73
N TYR A 66 4.82 7.95 -12.72
CA TYR A 66 3.93 7.03 -12.01
C TYR A 66 2.98 6.32 -12.98
N LYS A 67 2.30 7.09 -13.83
CA LYS A 67 1.34 6.54 -14.80
C LYS A 67 1.99 5.52 -15.73
N LYS A 68 3.21 5.78 -16.20
CA LYS A 68 3.97 4.85 -17.05
C LYS A 68 4.30 3.54 -16.31
N GLU A 69 4.77 3.63 -15.07
CA GLU A 69 5.06 2.46 -14.23
C GLU A 69 3.78 1.66 -13.93
N ALA A 70 2.70 2.34 -13.55
CA ALA A 70 1.40 1.74 -13.29
C ALA A 70 0.85 0.99 -14.52
N GLN A 71 0.98 1.58 -15.72
CA GLN A 71 0.63 0.93 -16.98
C GLN A 71 1.49 -0.29 -17.27
N GLY A 72 2.81 -0.19 -17.07
CA GLY A 72 3.73 -1.32 -17.23
C GLY A 72 3.43 -2.48 -16.28
N ALA A 73 2.98 -2.17 -15.07
CA ALA A 73 2.55 -3.13 -14.05
C ALA A 73 1.09 -3.59 -14.21
N GLN A 74 0.37 -3.14 -15.24
CA GLN A 74 -1.04 -3.48 -15.49
C GLN A 74 -1.98 -3.11 -14.34
N ILE A 75 -1.66 -2.03 -13.60
CA ILE A 75 -2.56 -1.48 -12.59
C ILE A 75 -3.84 -0.98 -13.28
N PRO A 76 -5.04 -1.21 -12.70
CA PRO A 76 -6.30 -0.70 -13.23
C PRO A 76 -6.26 0.82 -13.46
N THR A 77 -6.92 1.29 -14.52
CA THR A 77 -6.85 2.69 -14.96
C THR A 77 -7.30 3.69 -13.90
N GLU A 78 -8.23 3.30 -13.03
CA GLU A 78 -8.71 4.08 -11.89
C GLU A 78 -7.65 4.30 -10.80
N LEU A 79 -6.62 3.44 -10.76
CA LEU A 79 -5.46 3.56 -9.88
C LEU A 79 -4.18 3.93 -10.67
N ALA A 80 -4.30 4.32 -11.95
CA ALA A 80 -3.18 4.80 -12.75
C ALA A 80 -2.91 6.31 -12.57
N ASP A 81 -3.44 6.90 -11.48
CA ASP A 81 -3.18 8.25 -11.00
C ASP A 81 -2.59 8.23 -9.57
N VAL A 82 -1.68 9.16 -9.29
CA VAL A 82 -0.97 9.24 -8.00
C VAL A 82 -1.93 9.53 -6.84
N THR A 83 -2.91 10.41 -7.04
CA THR A 83 -3.85 10.83 -5.99
C THR A 83 -4.82 9.71 -5.64
N GLU A 84 -5.36 9.04 -6.66
CA GLU A 84 -6.25 7.89 -6.45
C GLU A 84 -5.51 6.73 -5.77
N SER A 85 -4.25 6.50 -6.17
CA SER A 85 -3.41 5.45 -5.59
C SER A 85 -3.00 5.74 -4.16
N GLU A 86 -2.61 6.97 -3.85
CA GLU A 86 -2.36 7.40 -2.47
C GLU A 86 -3.61 7.18 -1.62
N THR A 87 -4.79 7.57 -2.11
CA THR A 87 -6.06 7.41 -1.40
C THR A 87 -6.40 5.94 -1.16
N ALA A 88 -6.23 5.09 -2.19
CA ALA A 88 -6.47 3.66 -2.10
C ALA A 88 -5.51 2.96 -1.12
N VAL A 89 -4.22 3.29 -1.16
CA VAL A 89 -3.22 2.72 -0.26
C VAL A 89 -3.39 3.25 1.17
N ALA A 90 -3.72 4.53 1.33
CA ALA A 90 -3.97 5.14 2.64
C ALA A 90 -5.20 4.52 3.32
N SER A 91 -6.30 4.30 2.60
CA SER A 91 -7.49 3.62 3.15
C SER A 91 -7.22 2.16 3.54
N TRP A 92 -6.25 1.52 2.88
CA TRP A 92 -5.82 0.16 3.20
C TRP A 92 -4.90 0.10 4.43
N LEU A 93 -3.88 0.97 4.48
CA LEU A 93 -2.79 0.89 5.47
C LEU A 93 -2.97 1.76 6.72
N ASN A 94 -3.65 2.91 6.64
CA ASN A 94 -3.78 3.79 7.81
C ASN A 94 -4.48 3.09 8.99
N PRO A 95 -5.59 2.34 8.81
CA PRO A 95 -6.20 1.62 9.92
C PRO A 95 -5.27 0.56 10.54
N VAL A 96 -4.35 -0.03 9.75
CA VAL A 96 -3.29 -0.91 10.27
C VAL A 96 -2.32 -0.13 11.14
N LEU A 97 -1.84 1.03 10.69
CA LEU A 97 -0.89 1.89 11.42
C LEU A 97 -1.47 2.40 12.76
N HIS A 98 -2.80 2.56 12.82
CA HIS A 98 -3.54 2.93 14.02
C HIS A 98 -3.88 1.74 14.92
N GLY A 99 -3.68 0.49 14.45
CA GLY A 99 -3.99 -0.72 15.21
C GLY A 99 -5.49 -1.01 15.33
N GLU A 100 -6.30 -0.49 14.40
CA GLU A 100 -7.77 -0.59 14.43
C GLU A 100 -8.29 -1.95 13.93
N LEU A 101 -7.43 -2.73 13.27
CA LEU A 101 -7.79 -3.94 12.54
C LEU A 101 -7.30 -5.23 13.22
N ALA A 102 -7.20 -5.24 14.55
CA ALA A 102 -6.68 -6.39 15.30
C ALA A 102 -7.42 -7.69 14.95
N GLY A 103 -6.68 -8.75 14.61
CA GLY A 103 -7.23 -10.05 14.19
C GLY A 103 -7.91 -10.07 12.81
N MET A 104 -7.79 -9.02 12.01
CA MET A 104 -8.31 -8.95 10.64
C MET A 104 -7.24 -9.30 9.59
N GLN A 105 -7.73 -9.78 8.45
CA GLN A 105 -6.94 -10.09 7.27
C GLN A 105 -7.52 -9.39 6.05
N TRP A 106 -6.67 -8.79 5.24
CA TRP A 106 -7.04 -8.21 3.96
C TRP A 106 -7.30 -9.32 2.95
N ASN A 107 -8.46 -9.28 2.30
CA ASN A 107 -8.80 -10.15 1.20
C ASN A 107 -8.68 -9.37 -0.12
N PRO A 108 -7.70 -9.71 -0.98
CA PRO A 108 -7.49 -9.02 -2.26
C PRO A 108 -8.65 -9.23 -3.25
N HIS A 109 -9.42 -10.31 -3.14
CA HIS A 109 -10.55 -10.55 -4.04
C HIS A 109 -11.73 -9.63 -3.74
N SER A 110 -12.08 -9.47 -2.46
CA SER A 110 -13.19 -8.60 -2.02
C SER A 110 -12.75 -7.17 -1.70
N GLN A 111 -11.45 -6.87 -1.79
CA GLN A 111 -10.85 -5.57 -1.49
C GLN A 111 -11.33 -5.02 -0.14
N CYS A 112 -11.38 -5.88 0.89
CA CYS A 112 -11.81 -5.50 2.23
C CYS A 112 -11.06 -6.26 3.34
N TRP A 113 -11.00 -5.65 4.52
CA TRP A 113 -10.54 -6.30 5.74
C TRP A 113 -11.66 -7.18 6.30
N ALA A 114 -11.35 -8.44 6.58
CA ALA A 114 -12.29 -9.40 7.15
C ALA A 114 -11.68 -10.13 8.36
N ASN A 115 -12.51 -10.54 9.31
CA ASN A 115 -12.04 -11.34 10.43
C ASN A 115 -11.52 -12.69 9.94
N ALA A 116 -10.26 -13.02 10.29
CA ALA A 116 -9.62 -14.27 9.88
C ALA A 116 -10.39 -15.52 10.36
N LYS A 117 -11.26 -15.39 11.37
CA LYS A 117 -12.06 -16.48 11.94
C LYS A 117 -13.43 -16.71 11.28
N ARG A 118 -13.88 -15.86 10.34
CA ARG A 118 -15.25 -15.96 9.78
C ARG A 118 -15.39 -16.87 8.53
N SER A 119 -14.30 -17.45 8.03
CA SER A 119 -14.33 -18.19 6.75
C SER A 119 -14.65 -19.69 6.87
N LYS A 120 -14.97 -20.21 8.07
CA LYS A 120 -15.21 -21.65 8.29
C LYS A 120 -16.64 -22.02 8.74
N GLU A 121 -17.59 -21.09 8.75
CA GLU A 121 -18.91 -21.34 9.35
C GLU A 121 -20.10 -21.15 8.40
N THR A 122 -19.89 -21.27 7.08
CA THR A 122 -20.98 -21.39 6.09
C THR A 122 -20.67 -22.48 5.08
N ALA A 123 -20.57 -23.71 5.57
CA ALA A 123 -20.72 -24.93 4.76
C ALA A 123 -21.37 -26.01 5.61
N SER A 124 -22.63 -25.80 6.00
CA SER A 124 -23.52 -26.89 6.43
C SER A 124 -24.97 -26.42 6.33
N ASN A 125 -25.65 -26.83 5.26
CA ASN A 125 -27.04 -27.30 5.27
C ASN A 125 -27.34 -27.99 3.94
#